data_AF-A0A1G8CJU4-F1
#
_entry.id   AF-A0A1G8CJU4-F1
#
_cell.length_a   1.000
_cell.length_b   1.000
_cell.length_c   1.000
_cell.angle_alpha   90.00
_cell.angle_beta   90.00
_cell.angle_gamma   90.00
#
_symmetry.space_group_name_H-M   'P 1'
#
loop_
_entity.id
_entity.type
_entity.pdbx_description
1 polymer ?
#
loop_
_entity_poly.entity_id
_entity_poly.type
_entity_poly.pdbx_seq_one_letter_code
_entity_poly.pdbx_strand_id
1 'polypeptide(L)'
;MRPPLLRSSDALIAGVCAGLAVHLGISRRAARIGMVALALVGGAGVVLYGWLWLLVPTAEERRRGAATPAGLRLGAPVLAGPTPRPALGAAGNREVMIGVGLLVVAAAFVAQQLGVNVQWGWLVPVAAVALGAVLAWSQLDEARRARLMDHAGATRAEGVARLAAGLVLVMVGLLILVSGSLSWEFTWPVLLATAAVLGGVGLVLAPWGVKFWKDLEAERAARVRETQRAEFAAHLHDSVLQTLALIQNRAASEQDVVRLARAQERELRRWLYADAAERTGNLADRIKAVAAEVEEAYGHPVDVVSVGDTPMTPRQDALVQATREAIFNAAKHAGGIVSVYLEAGERVSQVFVRDRGPGFDLAAVPADRLGIRESVINRMQRDGGTAQIRSSHAGTEVHLTMPEEEAGTVHD
;
A
#
# COMPACT_ATOMS: atom_id res chain seq x y z
N MET A 1 15.54 37.25 11.94
CA MET A 1 15.23 36.35 10.80
C MET A 1 14.94 37.23 9.60
N ARG A 2 15.53 36.95 8.42
CA ARG A 2 15.23 37.72 7.21
C ARG A 2 13.87 37.31 6.66
N PRO A 3 13.02 38.23 6.18
CA PRO A 3 11.72 37.89 5.62
C PRO A 3 11.92 36.96 4.40
N PRO A 4 11.03 35.98 4.17
CA PRO A 4 11.14 35.07 3.03
C PRO A 4 11.12 35.86 1.72
N LEU A 5 11.95 35.45 0.76
CA LEU A 5 11.97 36.05 -0.57
C LEU A 5 10.63 35.76 -1.27
N LEU A 6 9.83 36.79 -1.47
CA LEU A 6 8.52 36.72 -2.14
C LEU A 6 8.47 37.80 -3.21
N ARG A 7 7.99 37.44 -4.42
CA ARG A 7 7.76 38.43 -5.48
C ARG A 7 6.56 39.30 -5.09
N SER A 8 6.68 40.61 -5.28
CA SER A 8 5.55 41.52 -5.07
C SER A 8 4.56 41.40 -6.24
N SER A 9 3.27 41.24 -5.95
CA SER A 9 2.21 41.23 -6.97
C SER A 9 2.00 42.62 -7.62
N ASP A 10 2.42 43.69 -6.96
CA ASP A 10 2.22 45.08 -7.39
C ASP A 10 3.51 45.69 -7.98
N ALA A 11 3.90 45.26 -9.19
CA ALA A 11 5.09 45.74 -9.87
C ALA A 11 5.01 45.71 -11.41
N LEU A 12 5.66 46.68 -12.05
CA LEU A 12 5.69 46.90 -13.52
C LEU A 12 6.15 45.68 -14.35
N ILE A 13 7.07 44.86 -13.82
CA ILE A 13 7.53 43.62 -14.45
C ILE A 13 7.80 42.63 -13.32
N ALA A 14 7.03 41.53 -13.22
CA ALA A 14 7.37 40.32 -12.46
C ALA A 14 7.70 40.42 -10.94
N GLY A 15 7.78 41.60 -10.32
CA GLY A 15 7.97 41.77 -8.87
C GLY A 15 9.31 41.32 -8.28
N VAL A 16 10.27 40.88 -9.10
CA VAL A 16 11.53 40.24 -8.67
C VAL A 16 12.44 41.21 -7.91
N CYS A 17 12.74 42.38 -8.48
CA CYS A 17 13.60 43.38 -7.82
C CYS A 17 12.97 43.95 -6.54
N ALA A 18 11.63 43.96 -6.45
CA ALA A 18 10.92 44.39 -5.25
C ALA A 18 11.00 43.33 -4.14
N GLY A 19 10.85 42.05 -4.48
CA GLY A 19 11.08 40.95 -3.54
C GLY A 19 12.53 40.87 -3.05
N LEU A 20 13.49 41.04 -3.95
CA LEU A 20 14.92 41.02 -3.64
C LEU A 20 15.32 42.18 -2.71
N ALA A 21 14.77 43.37 -2.95
CA ALA A 21 14.98 44.55 -2.10
C ALA A 21 14.51 44.32 -0.65
N VAL A 22 13.34 43.72 -0.47
CA VAL A 22 12.78 43.40 0.86
C VAL A 22 13.59 42.31 1.56
N HIS A 23 14.04 41.29 0.83
CA HIS A 23 14.81 40.18 1.40
C HIS A 23 16.24 40.58 1.80
N LEU A 24 16.91 41.41 0.98
CA LEU A 24 18.27 41.86 1.22
C LEU A 24 18.36 43.17 2.03
N GLY A 25 17.23 43.85 2.28
CA GLY A 25 17.19 45.12 2.99
C GLY A 25 17.79 46.29 2.20
N ILE A 26 17.87 46.18 0.87
CA ILE A 26 18.43 47.20 -0.03
C ILE A 26 17.33 48.02 -0.72
N SER A 27 17.67 49.17 -1.29
CA SER A 27 16.69 49.97 -2.03
C SER A 27 16.28 49.30 -3.35
N ARG A 28 15.00 49.47 -3.75
CA ARG A 28 14.47 48.96 -5.03
C ARG A 28 15.25 49.47 -6.24
N ARG A 29 15.79 50.70 -6.16
CA ARG A 29 16.63 51.30 -7.20
C ARG A 29 17.98 50.59 -7.30
N ALA A 30 18.63 50.30 -6.18
CA ALA A 30 19.89 49.56 -6.16
C ALA A 30 19.73 48.14 -6.73
N ALA A 31 18.65 47.43 -6.39
CA ALA A 31 18.35 46.11 -6.95
C ALA A 31 18.17 46.15 -8.49
N ARG A 32 17.49 47.18 -9.01
CA ARG A 32 17.31 47.37 -10.46
C ARG A 32 18.64 47.72 -11.16
N ILE A 33 19.41 48.64 -10.60
CA ILE A 33 20.70 49.06 -11.15
C ILE A 33 21.67 47.86 -11.17
N GLY A 34 21.71 47.07 -10.10
CA GLY A 34 22.52 45.85 -10.04
C GLY A 34 22.12 44.84 -11.12
N MET A 35 20.82 44.61 -11.32
CA MET A 35 20.33 43.69 -12.35
C MET A 35 20.65 44.18 -13.77
N VAL A 36 20.50 45.48 -14.03
CA VAL A 36 20.83 46.08 -15.34
C VAL A 36 22.33 46.05 -15.59
N ALA A 37 23.15 46.36 -14.59
CA ALA A 37 24.61 46.26 -14.69
C ALA A 37 25.05 44.81 -14.99
N LEU A 38 24.49 43.82 -14.28
CA LEU A 38 24.70 42.40 -14.55
C LEU A 38 24.18 41.97 -15.92
N ALA A 39 23.13 42.60 -16.45
CA ALA A 39 22.64 42.32 -17.80
C ALA A 39 23.59 42.89 -18.88
N LEU A 40 24.19 44.05 -18.63
CA LEU A 40 25.19 44.65 -19.52
C LEU A 40 26.52 43.88 -19.49
N VAL A 41 26.85 43.25 -18.36
CA VAL A 41 27.98 42.30 -18.24
C VAL A 41 27.54 40.92 -18.74
N GLY A 42 27.42 40.77 -20.06
CA GLY A 42 27.24 39.47 -20.71
C GLY A 42 25.87 38.80 -20.52
N GLY A 43 24.81 39.56 -20.18
CA GLY A 43 23.44 39.04 -20.09
C GLY A 43 23.09 38.30 -18.79
N ALA A 44 24.03 38.19 -17.84
CA ALA A 44 23.84 37.45 -16.59
C ALA A 44 22.64 37.97 -15.77
N GLY A 45 22.41 39.28 -15.81
CA GLY A 45 21.25 39.90 -15.15
C GLY A 45 19.91 39.44 -15.74
N VAL A 46 19.83 39.20 -17.04
CA VAL A 46 18.58 38.73 -17.68
C VAL A 46 18.28 37.30 -17.25
N VAL A 47 19.30 36.43 -17.23
CA VAL A 47 19.17 35.03 -16.80
C VAL A 47 18.80 34.95 -15.31
N LEU A 48 19.48 35.72 -14.46
CA LEU A 48 19.18 35.79 -13.02
C LEU A 48 17.76 36.29 -12.76
N TYR A 49 17.32 37.29 -13.54
CA TYR A 49 15.96 37.83 -13.44
C TYR A 49 14.90 36.78 -13.81
N GLY A 50 15.11 36.05 -14.92
CA GLY A 50 14.24 34.96 -15.36
C GLY A 50 14.19 33.81 -14.35
N TRP A 51 15.34 33.45 -13.77
CA TRP A 51 15.46 32.41 -12.74
C TRP A 51 14.66 32.76 -11.48
N LEU A 52 14.84 33.99 -10.97
CA LEU A 52 14.07 34.47 -9.81
C LEU A 52 12.58 34.65 -10.14
N TRP A 53 12.24 34.97 -11.39
CA TRP A 53 10.85 35.06 -11.82
C TRP A 53 10.14 33.71 -11.81
N LEU A 54 10.80 32.63 -12.24
CA LEU A 54 10.20 31.30 -12.30
C LEU A 54 10.08 30.64 -10.91
N LEU A 55 11.06 30.86 -10.03
CA LEU A 55 11.20 30.08 -8.79
C LEU A 55 10.65 30.75 -7.55
N VAL A 56 10.65 32.08 -7.48
CA VAL A 56 10.21 32.79 -6.27
C VAL A 56 8.69 32.89 -6.32
N PRO A 57 7.90 32.28 -5.43
CA PRO A 57 6.45 32.42 -5.47
C PRO A 57 6.03 33.87 -5.11
N THR A 58 4.88 34.30 -5.63
CA THR A 58 4.24 35.54 -5.17
C THR A 58 3.66 35.33 -3.77
N ALA A 59 3.43 36.42 -3.04
CA ALA A 59 2.80 36.36 -1.72
C ALA A 59 1.39 35.73 -1.75
N GLU A 60 0.66 35.87 -2.87
CA GLU A 60 -0.67 35.29 -3.08
C GLU A 60 -0.62 33.80 -3.41
N GLU A 61 0.34 33.34 -4.22
CA GLU A 61 0.57 31.92 -4.49
C GLU A 61 0.94 31.16 -3.21
N ARG A 62 1.76 31.78 -2.35
CA ARG A 62 2.12 31.23 -1.03
C ARG A 62 0.89 31.08 -0.12
N ARG A 63 -0.03 32.05 -0.16
CA ARG A 63 -1.30 31.98 0.60
C ARG A 63 -2.26 30.94 0.03
N ARG A 64 -2.36 30.81 -1.30
CA ARG A 64 -3.20 29.79 -1.96
C ARG A 64 -2.70 28.37 -1.74
N GLY A 65 -1.39 28.12 -1.80
CA GLY A 65 -0.81 26.80 -1.54
C GLY A 65 -0.90 26.36 -0.06
N ALA A 66 -1.01 27.32 0.87
CA ALA A 66 -1.32 27.01 2.27
C ALA A 66 -2.82 26.76 2.53
N ALA A 67 -3.69 27.16 1.59
CA ALA A 67 -5.14 27.07 1.68
C ALA A 67 -5.75 25.94 0.82
N THR A 68 -4.94 25.06 0.23
CA THR A 68 -5.46 23.87 -0.46
C THR A 68 -6.12 22.95 0.58
N PRO A 69 -7.42 22.64 0.46
CA PRO A 69 -8.15 21.92 1.50
C PRO A 69 -7.72 20.45 1.50
N ALA A 70 -7.12 20.01 2.61
CA ALA A 70 -7.22 18.62 3.01
C ALA A 70 -8.72 18.27 3.04
N GLY A 71 -9.09 17.17 2.38
CA GLY A 71 -10.45 16.87 1.95
C GLY A 71 -11.56 17.10 2.98
N LEU A 72 -12.77 17.35 2.44
CA LEU A 72 -14.03 17.37 3.18
C LEU A 72 -14.04 16.34 4.31
N ARG A 73 -13.88 16.81 5.55
CA ARG A 73 -14.27 16.09 6.75
C ARG A 73 -15.48 16.82 7.33
N LEU A 74 -16.66 16.33 6.95
CA LEU A 74 -17.88 16.60 7.69
C LEU A 74 -17.76 15.91 9.06
N GLY A 75 -17.80 16.70 10.13
CA GLY A 75 -18.14 16.27 11.49
C GLY A 75 -17.00 15.75 12.36
N ALA A 76 -16.32 16.64 13.09
CA ALA A 76 -15.87 16.43 14.48
C ALA A 76 -15.30 17.75 15.05
N PRO A 77 -15.55 18.10 16.33
CA PRO A 77 -15.05 19.33 16.92
C PRO A 77 -13.53 19.22 17.16
N VAL A 78 -12.77 20.17 16.61
CA VAL A 78 -11.32 20.24 16.74
C VAL A 78 -10.97 20.73 18.16
N LEU A 79 -10.53 19.81 19.02
CA LEU A 79 -9.73 20.13 20.19
C LEU A 79 -8.34 20.58 19.71
N ALA A 80 -7.91 21.76 20.18
CA ALA A 80 -6.65 22.39 19.84
C ALA A 80 -5.45 21.57 20.35
N GLY A 81 -4.88 20.74 19.47
CA GLY A 81 -3.57 20.13 19.61
C GLY A 81 -2.45 20.97 18.97
N PRO A 82 -1.17 20.72 19.30
CA PRO A 82 -0.06 21.60 18.96
C PRO A 82 0.09 21.75 17.44
N THR A 83 0.21 23.00 16.99
CA THR A 83 0.36 23.42 15.59
C THR A 83 1.40 22.57 14.85
N PRO A 84 1.08 22.01 13.66
CA PRO A 84 2.08 21.38 12.81
C PRO A 84 3.11 22.43 12.40
N ARG A 85 4.39 22.18 12.70
CA ARG A 85 5.47 23.03 12.20
C ARG A 85 5.41 23.06 10.67
N PRO A 86 5.31 24.23 10.02
CA PRO A 86 5.31 24.31 8.57
C PRO A 86 6.67 23.84 8.06
N ALA A 87 6.64 22.88 7.13
CA ALA A 87 7.81 22.38 6.42
C ALA A 87 8.54 23.56 5.78
N LEU A 88 9.67 23.94 6.39
CA LEU A 88 10.62 24.87 5.82
C LEU A 88 11.13 24.28 4.50
N GLY A 89 10.69 24.91 3.41
CA GLY A 89 11.27 24.93 2.07
C GLY A 89 12.38 23.92 1.79
N ALA A 90 11.99 22.73 1.35
CA ALA A 90 12.78 22.03 0.36
C ALA A 90 12.33 22.58 -1.00
N ALA A 91 13.04 23.58 -1.53
CA ALA A 91 13.21 23.59 -2.98
C ALA A 91 13.73 22.19 -3.32
N GLY A 92 13.01 21.45 -4.15
CA GLY A 92 13.36 20.08 -4.45
C GLY A 92 14.82 20.02 -4.89
N ASN A 93 15.58 19.02 -4.44
CA ASN A 93 16.99 18.86 -4.83
C ASN A 93 17.17 18.98 -6.36
N ARG A 94 16.14 18.58 -7.13
CA ARG A 94 15.98 18.78 -8.57
C ARG A 94 16.10 20.24 -9.02
N GLU A 95 15.43 21.17 -8.36
CA GLU A 95 15.43 22.61 -8.68
C GLU A 95 16.79 23.25 -8.39
N VAL A 96 17.44 22.81 -7.31
CA VAL A 96 18.81 23.24 -6.95
C VAL A 96 19.83 22.74 -7.98
N MET A 97 19.73 21.48 -8.42
CA MET A 97 20.62 20.92 -9.44
C MET A 97 20.45 21.58 -10.81
N ILE A 98 19.21 21.88 -11.22
CA ILE A 98 18.94 22.63 -12.46
C ILE A 98 19.51 24.05 -12.37
N GLY A 99 19.36 24.71 -11.23
CA GLY A 99 19.95 26.04 -10.97
C GLY A 99 21.47 26.04 -11.05
N VAL A 100 22.13 25.04 -10.43
CA VAL A 100 23.59 24.87 -10.50
C VAL A 100 24.05 24.60 -11.93
N GLY A 101 23.35 23.75 -12.68
CA GLY A 101 23.67 23.46 -14.09
C GLY A 101 23.60 24.71 -14.98
N LEU A 102 22.57 25.54 -14.83
CA LEU A 102 22.43 26.79 -15.57
C LEU A 102 23.51 27.82 -15.19
N LEU A 103 23.91 27.88 -13.92
CA LEU A 103 24.99 28.76 -13.46
C LEU A 103 26.35 28.37 -14.04
N VAL A 104 26.63 27.07 -14.19
CA VAL A 104 27.88 26.59 -14.81
C VAL A 104 27.94 26.96 -16.30
N VAL A 105 26.83 26.82 -17.03
CA VAL A 105 26.74 27.21 -18.45
C VAL A 105 26.91 28.72 -18.60
N ALA A 106 26.27 29.53 -17.74
CA ALA A 106 26.43 30.99 -17.75
C ALA A 106 27.87 31.41 -17.43
N ALA A 107 28.53 30.76 -16.47
CA ALA A 107 29.92 31.04 -16.13
C ALA A 107 30.90 30.70 -17.28
N ALA A 108 30.68 29.58 -17.98
CA ALA A 108 31.47 29.21 -19.16
C ALA A 108 31.33 30.23 -20.30
N PHE A 109 30.12 30.75 -20.52
CA PHE A 109 29.86 31.78 -21.53
C PHE A 109 30.50 33.13 -21.19
N VAL A 110 30.48 33.53 -19.91
CA VAL A 110 31.15 34.75 -19.42
C VAL A 110 32.68 34.62 -19.53
N ALA A 111 33.24 33.45 -19.22
CA ALA A 111 34.67 33.19 -19.38
C ALA A 111 35.13 33.33 -20.85
N GLN A 112 34.30 32.88 -21.80
CA GLN A 112 34.56 33.05 -23.23
C GLN A 112 34.57 34.53 -23.64
N GLN A 113 33.63 35.33 -23.13
CA GLN A 113 33.57 36.77 -23.44
C GLN A 113 34.73 37.57 -22.83
N LEU A 114 35.38 37.03 -21.78
CA LEU A 114 36.61 37.58 -21.19
C LEU A 114 37.89 37.16 -21.94
N GLY A 115 37.77 36.48 -23.08
CA GLY A 115 38.91 36.07 -23.91
C GLY A 115 39.59 34.78 -23.46
N VAL A 116 39.00 34.02 -22.53
CA VAL A 116 39.45 32.67 -22.21
C VAL A 116 39.01 31.74 -23.34
N ASN A 117 39.94 31.02 -23.97
CA ASN A 117 39.62 30.13 -25.07
C ASN A 117 38.98 28.84 -24.54
N VAL A 118 37.67 28.90 -24.33
CA VAL A 118 36.85 27.79 -23.85
C VAL A 118 36.71 26.77 -24.97
N GLN A 119 37.45 25.67 -24.87
CA GLN A 119 37.39 24.58 -25.85
C GLN A 119 36.03 23.85 -25.74
N TRP A 120 35.05 24.24 -26.55
CA TRP A 120 33.69 23.67 -26.52
C TRP A 120 33.64 22.15 -26.79
N GLY A 121 34.69 21.59 -27.40
CA GLY A 121 34.81 20.16 -27.71
C GLY A 121 34.80 19.24 -26.48
N TRP A 122 35.29 19.67 -25.31
CA TRP A 122 35.26 18.86 -24.09
C TRP A 122 34.11 19.23 -23.14
N LEU A 123 33.65 20.48 -23.19
CA LEU A 123 32.59 20.98 -22.30
C LEU A 123 31.20 20.48 -22.68
N VAL A 124 30.87 20.41 -23.97
CA VAL A 124 29.54 19.91 -24.40
C VAL A 124 29.32 18.46 -23.97
N PRO A 125 30.29 17.54 -24.14
CA PRO A 125 30.16 16.16 -23.68
C PRO A 125 30.09 16.02 -22.15
N VAL A 126 30.93 16.75 -21.41
CA VAL A 126 30.89 16.73 -19.93
C VAL A 126 29.56 17.28 -19.42
N ALA A 127 29.03 18.34 -20.03
CA ALA A 127 27.72 18.88 -19.72
C ALA A 127 26.59 17.89 -20.05
N ALA A 128 26.68 17.16 -21.18
CA ALA A 128 25.70 16.14 -21.54
C ALA A 128 25.69 14.96 -20.56
N VAL A 129 26.87 14.47 -20.14
CA VAL A 129 27.01 13.41 -19.12
C VAL A 129 26.50 13.89 -17.77
N ALA A 130 26.84 15.12 -17.36
CA ALA A 130 26.36 15.71 -16.11
C ALA A 130 24.83 15.89 -16.11
N LEU A 131 24.27 16.41 -17.21
CA LEU A 131 22.83 16.55 -17.40
C LEU A 131 22.14 15.18 -17.37
N GLY A 132 22.75 14.18 -18.02
CA GLY A 132 22.27 12.81 -18.02
C GLY A 132 22.25 12.17 -16.63
N ALA A 133 23.31 12.37 -15.85
CA ALA A 133 23.41 11.93 -14.47
C ALA A 133 22.38 12.64 -13.58
N VAL A 134 22.20 13.95 -13.73
CA VAL A 134 21.18 14.74 -13.02
C VAL A 134 19.78 14.23 -13.35
N LEU A 135 19.47 13.99 -14.63
CA LEU A 135 18.17 13.49 -15.06
C LEU A 135 17.90 12.07 -14.53
N ALA A 136 18.87 11.17 -14.65
CA ALA A 136 18.80 9.81 -14.10
C ALA A 136 18.57 9.82 -12.58
N TRP A 137 19.24 10.72 -11.84
CA TRP A 137 19.08 10.84 -10.40
C TRP A 137 17.75 11.49 -10.01
N SER A 138 17.27 12.48 -10.77
CA SER A 138 16.01 13.16 -10.50
C SER A 138 14.79 12.24 -10.66
N GLN A 139 14.84 11.27 -11.57
CA GLN A 139 13.75 10.30 -11.75
C GLN A 139 13.67 9.26 -10.63
N LEU A 140 14.76 9.01 -9.89
CA LEU A 140 14.76 8.13 -8.73
C LEU A 140 13.95 8.71 -7.55
N ASP A 141 13.90 10.03 -7.43
CA ASP A 141 13.19 10.74 -6.35
C ASP A 141 11.67 10.86 -6.64
N GLU A 142 11.28 11.01 -7.91
CA GLU A 142 9.87 10.98 -8.33
C GLU A 142 9.23 9.59 -8.19
N ALA A 143 9.96 8.52 -8.50
CA ALA A 143 9.50 7.16 -8.29
C ALA A 143 9.40 6.75 -6.80
N ARG A 144 9.98 7.55 -5.89
CA ARG A 144 9.81 7.41 -4.44
C ARG A 144 8.53 8.08 -3.95
N ARG A 145 8.13 9.20 -4.56
CA ARG A 145 6.86 9.88 -4.30
C ARG A 145 5.66 9.15 -4.91
N ALA A 146 5.79 8.57 -6.10
CA ALA A 146 4.72 7.77 -6.72
C ALA A 146 4.38 6.51 -5.90
N ARG A 147 5.38 5.89 -5.25
CA ARG A 147 5.19 4.73 -4.35
C ARG A 147 4.48 5.05 -3.03
N LEU A 148 4.35 6.32 -2.67
CA LEU A 148 3.53 6.75 -1.54
C LEU A 148 2.05 6.90 -1.93
N MET A 149 1.70 6.85 -3.23
CA MET A 149 0.35 7.12 -3.72
C MET A 149 -0.35 5.96 -4.43
N ASP A 150 0.23 4.77 -4.59
CA ASP A 150 -0.59 3.63 -5.04
C ASP A 150 -0.09 2.25 -4.59
N HIS A 151 -1.06 1.43 -4.18
CA HIS A 151 -0.89 0.01 -3.86
C HIS A 151 -0.91 -0.82 -5.15
N ALA A 152 0.24 -1.02 -5.80
CA ALA A 152 0.42 -2.12 -6.74
C ALA A 152 1.92 -2.35 -6.98
N GLY A 153 2.31 -3.63 -7.01
CA GLY A 153 3.70 -4.07 -7.09
C GLY A 153 4.49 -3.43 -8.22
N ALA A 154 5.51 -2.65 -7.86
CA ALA A 154 6.54 -2.22 -8.79
C ALA A 154 7.32 -3.47 -9.26
N THR A 155 7.02 -3.94 -10.47
CA THR A 155 7.65 -5.15 -11.02
C THR A 155 9.12 -4.90 -11.33
N ARG A 156 9.94 -5.95 -11.17
CA ARG A 156 11.38 -5.98 -11.49
C ARG A 156 11.71 -5.39 -12.88
N ALA A 157 10.77 -5.49 -13.82
CA ALA A 157 10.86 -4.97 -15.18
C ALA A 157 11.04 -3.44 -15.23
N GLU A 158 10.38 -2.69 -14.34
CA GLU A 158 10.45 -1.23 -14.34
C GLU A 158 11.82 -0.72 -13.86
N GLY A 159 12.44 -1.44 -12.92
CA GLY A 159 13.82 -1.16 -12.48
C GLY A 159 14.86 -1.43 -13.57
N VAL A 160 14.67 -2.52 -14.32
CA VAL A 160 15.55 -2.89 -15.45
C VAL A 160 15.43 -1.89 -16.60
N ALA A 161 14.20 -1.46 -16.94
CA ALA A 161 13.97 -0.47 -17.98
C ALA A 161 14.65 0.88 -17.68
N ARG A 162 14.68 1.30 -16.40
CA ARG A 162 15.33 2.55 -15.97
C ARG A 162 16.86 2.48 -16.06
N LEU A 163 17.45 1.34 -15.66
CA LEU A 163 18.90 1.12 -15.83
C LEU A 163 19.29 1.10 -17.31
N ALA A 164 18.47 0.47 -18.15
CA ALA A 164 18.68 0.45 -19.60
C ALA A 164 18.61 1.87 -20.21
N ALA A 165 17.64 2.69 -19.80
CA ALA A 165 17.52 4.08 -20.28
C ALA A 165 18.74 4.94 -19.90
N GLY A 166 19.24 4.81 -18.67
CA GLY A 166 20.47 5.51 -18.24
C GLY A 166 21.71 5.07 -19.02
N LEU A 167 21.85 3.76 -19.26
CA LEU A 167 22.93 3.20 -20.07
C LEU A 167 22.91 3.73 -21.50
N VAL A 168 21.73 3.75 -22.14
CA VAL A 168 21.57 4.30 -23.50
C VAL A 168 21.97 5.77 -23.55
N LEU A 169 21.60 6.57 -22.55
CA LEU A 169 21.94 7.98 -22.52
C LEU A 169 23.44 8.23 -22.37
N VAL A 170 24.14 7.45 -21.54
CA VAL A 170 25.61 7.49 -21.42
C VAL A 170 26.27 7.13 -22.75
N MET A 171 25.76 6.10 -23.43
CA MET A 171 26.25 5.68 -24.75
C MET A 171 26.06 6.76 -25.82
N VAL A 172 24.91 7.44 -25.83
CA VAL A 172 24.63 8.57 -26.73
C VAL A 172 25.57 9.75 -26.44
N GLY A 173 25.81 10.08 -25.17
CA GLY A 173 26.77 11.12 -24.79
C GLY A 173 28.20 10.82 -25.25
N LEU A 174 28.62 9.55 -25.14
CA LEU A 174 29.94 9.10 -25.62
C LEU A 174 30.03 9.12 -27.15
N LEU A 175 28.97 8.73 -27.85
CA LEU A 175 28.90 8.80 -29.32
C LEU A 175 29.12 10.23 -29.82
N ILE A 176 28.47 11.20 -29.18
CA ILE A 176 28.62 12.63 -29.51
C ILE A 176 30.05 13.12 -29.24
N LEU A 177 30.69 12.65 -28.16
CA LEU A 177 32.09 12.97 -27.83
C LEU A 177 33.07 12.45 -28.91
N VAL A 178 32.87 11.23 -29.37
CA VAL A 178 33.80 10.54 -30.30
C VAL A 178 33.60 11.02 -31.73
N SER A 179 32.37 11.37 -32.13
CA SER A 179 32.02 11.78 -33.51
C SER A 179 32.73 13.06 -33.98
N GLY A 180 33.24 13.90 -33.07
CA GLY A 180 33.90 15.17 -33.42
C GLY A 180 35.42 15.08 -33.61
N SER A 181 36.06 13.97 -33.23
CA SER A 181 37.52 13.91 -33.12
C SER A 181 38.17 12.60 -33.57
N LEU A 182 37.43 11.50 -33.70
CA LEU A 182 37.96 10.19 -34.14
C LEU A 182 37.37 9.75 -35.49
N SER A 183 38.19 9.03 -36.27
CA SER A 183 37.75 8.33 -37.48
C SER A 183 36.64 7.33 -37.17
N TRP A 184 35.70 7.15 -38.12
CA TRP A 184 34.54 6.26 -37.97
C TRP A 184 34.92 4.83 -37.55
N GLU A 185 36.10 4.36 -37.99
CA GLU A 185 36.68 3.06 -37.67
C GLU A 185 36.91 2.83 -36.16
N PHE A 186 37.19 3.87 -35.38
CA PHE A 186 37.43 3.76 -33.93
C PHE A 186 36.17 3.95 -33.07
N THR A 187 35.05 4.39 -33.66
CA THR A 187 33.83 4.71 -32.91
C THR A 187 33.14 3.45 -32.37
N TRP A 188 33.01 2.40 -33.19
CA TRP A 188 32.39 1.13 -32.79
C TRP A 188 33.17 0.39 -31.69
N PRO A 189 34.50 0.23 -31.78
CA PRO A 189 35.28 -0.37 -30.70
C PRO A 189 35.16 0.37 -29.36
N VAL A 190 35.15 1.70 -29.36
CA VAL A 190 35.06 2.51 -28.12
C VAL A 190 33.68 2.38 -27.47
N LEU A 191 32.61 2.36 -28.25
CA LEU A 191 31.25 2.12 -27.72
C LEU A 191 31.11 0.71 -27.15
N LEU A 192 31.58 -0.32 -27.87
CA LEU A 192 31.53 -1.70 -27.38
C LEU A 192 32.36 -1.87 -26.10
N ALA A 193 33.56 -1.29 -26.04
CA ALA A 193 34.38 -1.30 -24.83
C ALA A 193 33.69 -0.61 -23.65
N THR A 194 33.04 0.53 -23.88
CA THR A 194 32.32 1.26 -22.83
C THR A 194 31.09 0.51 -22.35
N ALA A 195 30.30 -0.07 -23.27
CA ALA A 195 29.17 -0.92 -22.92
C ALA A 195 29.61 -2.14 -22.10
N ALA A 196 30.73 -2.77 -22.48
CA ALA A 196 31.31 -3.89 -21.75
C ALA A 196 31.76 -3.49 -20.34
N VAL A 197 32.39 -2.32 -20.16
CA VAL A 197 32.78 -1.80 -18.85
C VAL A 197 31.55 -1.52 -17.98
N LEU A 198 30.52 -0.87 -18.51
CA LEU A 198 29.29 -0.59 -17.77
C LEU A 198 28.54 -1.87 -17.38
N GLY A 199 28.50 -2.85 -18.29
CA GLY A 199 27.98 -4.18 -18.01
C GLY A 199 28.76 -4.88 -16.90
N GLY A 200 30.10 -4.82 -16.95
CA GLY A 200 30.99 -5.37 -15.93
C GLY A 200 30.79 -4.72 -14.55
N VAL A 201 30.71 -3.39 -14.48
CA VAL A 201 30.41 -2.66 -13.23
C VAL A 201 29.04 -3.06 -12.68
N GLY A 202 28.03 -3.17 -13.54
CA GLY A 202 26.70 -3.65 -13.16
C GLY A 202 26.74 -5.06 -12.56
N LEU A 203 27.49 -5.97 -13.19
CA LEU A 203 27.67 -7.35 -12.70
C LEU A 203 28.37 -7.40 -11.34
N VAL A 204 29.38 -6.57 -11.11
CA VAL A 204 30.10 -6.46 -9.83
C VAL A 204 29.22 -5.90 -8.72
N LEU A 205 28.35 -4.93 -9.02
CA LEU A 205 27.45 -4.32 -8.04
C LEU A 205 26.16 -5.13 -7.80
N ALA A 206 25.76 -6.00 -8.73
CA ALA A 206 24.53 -6.76 -8.63
C ALA A 206 24.39 -7.61 -7.34
N PRO A 207 25.42 -8.33 -6.86
CA PRO A 207 25.34 -9.10 -5.61
C PRO A 207 25.05 -8.21 -4.39
N TRP A 208 25.69 -7.04 -4.34
CA TRP A 208 25.47 -6.06 -3.28
C TRP A 208 24.07 -5.47 -3.33
N GLY A 209 23.57 -5.16 -4.53
CA GLY A 209 22.19 -4.74 -4.74
C GLY A 209 21.21 -5.78 -4.20
N VAL A 210 21.31 -7.04 -4.64
CA VAL A 210 20.41 -8.12 -4.18
C VAL A 210 20.48 -8.30 -2.66
N LYS A 211 21.69 -8.27 -2.07
CA LYS A 211 21.87 -8.35 -0.62
C LYS A 211 21.14 -7.21 0.09
N PHE A 212 21.34 -5.97 -0.35
CA PHE A 212 20.74 -4.79 0.28
C PHE A 212 19.21 -4.82 0.26
N TRP A 213 18.61 -5.33 -0.83
CA TRP A 213 17.16 -5.49 -0.92
C TRP A 213 16.63 -6.54 0.06
N LYS A 214 17.32 -7.69 0.15
CA LYS A 214 16.98 -8.74 1.11
C LYS A 214 17.10 -8.26 2.56
N ASP A 215 18.15 -7.50 2.87
CA ASP A 215 18.37 -6.94 4.20
C ASP A 215 17.24 -5.97 4.58
N LEU A 216 16.82 -5.10 3.65
CA LEU A 216 15.68 -4.20 3.86
C LEU A 216 14.34 -4.93 4.07
N GLU A 217 14.09 -6.00 3.32
CA GLU A 217 12.90 -6.84 3.50
C GLU A 217 12.92 -7.56 4.86
N ALA A 218 14.06 -8.11 5.25
CA ALA A 218 14.25 -8.75 6.54
C ALA A 218 14.04 -7.76 7.70
N GLU A 219 14.56 -6.55 7.59
CA GLU A 219 14.40 -5.51 8.61
C GLU A 219 12.94 -5.03 8.72
N ARG A 220 12.22 -4.94 7.60
CA ARG A 220 10.77 -4.66 7.60
C ARG A 220 9.98 -5.78 8.27
N ALA A 221 10.28 -7.03 7.95
CA ALA A 221 9.63 -8.19 8.57
C ALA A 221 9.93 -8.28 10.07
N ALA A 222 11.15 -7.92 10.49
CA ALA A 222 11.52 -7.84 11.90
C ALA A 222 10.75 -6.73 12.62
N ARG A 223 10.65 -5.53 12.03
CA ARG A 223 9.85 -4.43 12.60
C ARG A 223 8.37 -4.79 12.76
N VAL A 224 7.76 -5.43 11.76
CA VAL A 224 6.36 -5.88 11.85
C VAL A 224 6.17 -6.84 13.02
N ARG A 225 7.08 -7.79 13.22
CA ARG A 225 7.04 -8.72 14.36
C ARG A 225 7.23 -8.03 15.72
N GLU A 226 8.10 -7.02 15.80
CA GLU A 226 8.29 -6.25 17.03
C GLU A 226 7.05 -5.42 17.38
N THR A 227 6.44 -4.75 16.40
CA THR A 227 5.18 -4.01 16.61
C THR A 227 4.05 -4.94 17.03
N GLN A 228 3.93 -6.11 16.40
CA GLN A 228 2.95 -7.12 16.78
C GLN A 228 3.18 -7.61 18.22
N ARG A 229 4.42 -7.91 18.62
CA ARG A 229 4.74 -8.31 20.00
C ARG A 229 4.41 -7.22 21.03
N ALA A 230 4.69 -5.97 20.71
CA ALA A 230 4.39 -4.85 21.61
C ALA A 230 2.88 -4.66 21.77
N GLU A 231 2.12 -4.75 20.69
CA GLU A 231 0.66 -4.68 20.70
C GLU A 231 0.04 -5.86 21.45
N PHE A 232 0.56 -7.08 21.25
CA PHE A 232 0.18 -8.26 22.03
C PHE A 232 0.42 -8.07 23.53
N ALA A 233 1.60 -7.57 23.92
CA ALA A 233 1.91 -7.33 25.32
C ALA A 233 0.99 -6.27 25.96
N ALA A 234 0.71 -5.18 25.23
CA ALA A 234 -0.19 -4.12 25.70
C ALA A 234 -1.62 -4.65 25.90
N HIS A 235 -2.15 -5.37 24.90
CA HIS A 235 -3.52 -5.87 24.97
C HIS A 235 -3.70 -6.95 26.04
N LEU A 236 -2.71 -7.84 26.22
CA LEU A 236 -2.70 -8.82 27.32
C LEU A 236 -2.64 -8.14 28.69
N HIS A 237 -1.87 -7.05 28.80
CA HIS A 237 -1.78 -6.32 30.05
C HIS A 237 -3.14 -5.72 30.44
N ASP A 238 -3.83 -5.11 29.47
CA ASP A 238 -5.14 -4.49 29.70
C ASP A 238 -6.22 -5.53 30.07
N SER A 239 -6.29 -6.65 29.35
CA SER A 239 -7.31 -7.69 29.61
C SER A 239 -7.08 -8.40 30.95
N VAL A 240 -5.83 -8.67 31.32
CA VAL A 240 -5.49 -9.29 32.62
C VAL A 240 -5.78 -8.31 33.77
N LEU A 241 -5.37 -7.05 33.66
CA LEU A 241 -5.66 -6.05 34.69
C LEU A 241 -7.15 -5.81 34.85
N GLN A 242 -7.90 -5.75 33.74
CA GLN A 242 -9.34 -5.61 33.74
C GLN A 242 -10.02 -6.82 34.39
N THR A 243 -9.55 -8.04 34.10
CA THR A 243 -10.07 -9.25 34.72
C THR A 243 -9.77 -9.28 36.22
N LEU A 244 -8.55 -8.94 36.63
CA LEU A 244 -8.18 -8.87 38.04
C LEU A 244 -9.03 -7.83 38.78
N ALA A 245 -9.27 -6.67 38.17
CA ALA A 245 -10.13 -5.62 38.72
C ALA A 245 -11.59 -6.06 38.85
N LEU A 246 -12.11 -6.80 37.88
CA LEU A 246 -13.47 -7.36 37.94
C LEU A 246 -13.62 -8.46 38.99
N ILE A 247 -12.60 -9.31 39.17
CA ILE A 247 -12.56 -10.33 40.22
C ILE A 247 -12.47 -9.67 41.60
N GLN A 248 -11.62 -8.65 41.75
CA GLN A 248 -11.51 -7.87 42.98
C GLN A 248 -12.83 -7.18 43.34
N ASN A 249 -13.54 -6.61 42.36
CA ASN A 249 -14.83 -5.93 42.59
C ASN A 249 -16.02 -6.86 42.78
N ARG A 250 -15.93 -8.15 42.42
CA ARG A 250 -17.03 -9.14 42.52
C ARG A 250 -16.74 -10.29 43.48
N ALA A 251 -15.80 -10.12 44.42
CA ALA A 251 -15.32 -11.15 45.34
C ALA A 251 -16.37 -11.76 46.31
N ALA A 252 -17.64 -11.36 46.24
CA ALA A 252 -18.70 -11.84 47.15
C ALA A 252 -19.41 -13.12 46.68
N SER A 253 -19.24 -13.57 45.43
CA SER A 253 -19.88 -14.78 44.89
C SER A 253 -18.90 -15.66 44.10
N GLU A 254 -18.53 -16.81 44.65
CA GLU A 254 -17.64 -17.79 44.00
C GLU A 254 -18.14 -18.21 42.60
N GLN A 255 -19.45 -18.35 42.42
CA GLN A 255 -20.04 -18.77 41.14
C GLN A 255 -19.87 -17.74 40.02
N ASP A 256 -19.86 -16.44 40.33
CA ASP A 256 -19.68 -15.39 39.32
C ASP A 256 -18.22 -15.25 38.91
N VAL A 257 -17.29 -15.45 39.85
CA VAL A 257 -15.85 -15.48 39.58
C VAL A 257 -15.50 -16.64 38.66
N VAL A 258 -16.03 -17.84 38.91
CA VAL A 258 -15.80 -19.02 38.06
C VAL A 258 -16.38 -18.82 36.65
N ARG A 259 -17.59 -18.28 36.52
CA ARG A 259 -18.18 -17.98 35.19
C ARG A 259 -17.36 -16.96 34.42
N LEU A 260 -16.90 -15.89 35.07
CA LEU A 260 -16.13 -14.83 34.44
C LEU A 260 -14.74 -15.33 34.01
N ALA A 261 -14.07 -16.10 34.87
CA ALA A 261 -12.77 -16.72 34.56
C ALA A 261 -12.87 -17.67 33.35
N ARG A 262 -13.93 -18.49 33.28
CA ARG A 262 -14.18 -19.38 32.14
C ARG A 262 -14.51 -18.61 30.85
N ALA A 263 -15.18 -17.47 30.94
CA ALA A 263 -15.44 -16.62 29.78
C ALA A 263 -14.15 -16.00 29.23
N GLN A 264 -13.27 -15.50 30.11
CA GLN A 264 -11.97 -14.94 29.75
C GLN A 264 -10.99 -16.01 29.21
N GLU A 265 -11.01 -17.23 29.77
CA GLU A 265 -10.24 -18.37 29.23
C GLU A 265 -10.65 -18.68 27.77
N ARG A 266 -11.96 -18.67 27.47
CA ARG A 266 -12.46 -18.91 26.11
C ARG A 266 -12.09 -17.80 25.14
N GLU A 267 -12.11 -16.55 25.60
CA GLU A 267 -11.69 -15.39 24.81
C GLU A 267 -10.19 -15.47 24.47
N LEU A 268 -9.34 -15.73 25.46
CA LEU A 268 -7.91 -15.93 25.27
C LEU A 268 -7.60 -17.13 24.36
N ARG A 269 -8.33 -18.25 24.54
CA ARG A 269 -8.17 -19.45 23.71
C ARG A 269 -8.58 -19.18 22.26
N ARG A 270 -9.71 -18.50 22.03
CA ARG A 270 -10.12 -18.12 20.67
C ARG A 270 -9.07 -17.27 19.99
N TRP A 271 -8.56 -16.27 20.69
CA TRP A 271 -7.59 -15.35 20.12
C TRP A 271 -6.22 -16.01 19.85
N LEU A 272 -5.72 -16.86 20.75
CA LEU A 272 -4.49 -17.63 20.55
C LEU A 272 -4.55 -18.60 19.36
N TYR A 273 -5.76 -19.00 18.94
CA TYR A 273 -5.97 -19.92 17.82
C TYR A 273 -6.65 -19.28 16.59
N ALA A 274 -7.11 -18.03 16.66
CA ALA A 274 -7.76 -17.31 15.56
C ALA A 274 -6.82 -17.14 14.35
N ASP A 275 -5.54 -16.94 14.63
CA ASP A 275 -4.49 -16.77 13.61
C ASP A 275 -4.18 -18.08 12.84
N ALA A 276 -4.63 -19.24 13.33
CA ALA A 276 -4.59 -20.50 12.59
C ALA A 276 -5.81 -20.67 11.67
N ALA A 277 -6.99 -20.19 12.10
CA ALA A 277 -8.25 -20.32 11.36
C ALA A 277 -8.40 -19.29 10.22
N GLU A 278 -7.78 -18.10 10.33
CA GLU A 278 -7.81 -17.08 9.26
C GLU A 278 -6.84 -17.38 8.10
N ARG A 279 -5.86 -18.27 8.30
CA ARG A 279 -4.80 -18.53 7.31
C ARG A 279 -5.07 -19.71 6.37
N THR A 280 -5.96 -20.62 6.74
CA THR A 280 -6.31 -21.80 5.95
C THR A 280 -7.69 -21.59 5.32
N GLY A 281 -7.70 -21.16 4.05
CA GLY A 281 -8.90 -21.02 3.23
C GLY A 281 -9.49 -22.38 2.82
N ASN A 282 -9.70 -23.27 3.78
CA ASN A 282 -10.22 -24.61 3.57
C ASN A 282 -11.66 -24.76 4.12
N LEU A 283 -12.40 -25.72 3.58
CA LEU A 283 -13.82 -25.94 3.86
C LEU A 283 -14.09 -26.23 5.34
N ALA A 284 -13.29 -27.10 5.98
CA ALA A 284 -13.53 -27.51 7.36
C ALA A 284 -13.44 -26.34 8.34
N ASP A 285 -12.45 -25.47 8.16
CA ASP A 285 -12.27 -24.29 9.00
C ASP A 285 -13.39 -23.27 8.80
N ARG A 286 -13.84 -23.10 7.56
CA ARG A 286 -14.93 -22.16 7.24
C ARG A 286 -16.26 -22.61 7.84
N ILE A 287 -16.56 -23.91 7.85
CA ILE A 287 -17.74 -24.48 8.51
C ILE A 287 -17.64 -24.33 10.04
N LYS A 288 -16.48 -24.61 10.65
CA LYS A 288 -16.27 -24.40 12.10
C LYS A 288 -16.47 -22.93 12.50
N ALA A 289 -15.99 -22.00 11.68
CA ALA A 289 -16.20 -20.57 11.91
C ALA A 289 -17.69 -20.18 11.83
N VAL A 290 -18.44 -20.73 10.88
CA VAL A 290 -19.90 -20.53 10.81
C VAL A 290 -20.62 -21.10 12.03
N ALA A 291 -20.26 -22.31 12.47
CA ALA A 291 -20.84 -22.93 13.65
C ALA A 291 -20.63 -22.08 14.91
N ALA A 292 -19.40 -21.58 15.11
CA ALA A 292 -19.06 -20.71 16.23
C ALA A 292 -19.87 -19.40 16.22
N GLU A 293 -20.09 -18.80 15.05
CA GLU A 293 -20.90 -17.58 14.92
C GLU A 293 -22.36 -17.81 15.28
N VAL A 294 -22.95 -18.94 14.85
CA VAL A 294 -24.34 -19.28 15.18
C VAL A 294 -24.48 -19.64 16.66
N GLU A 295 -23.52 -20.36 17.23
CA GLU A 295 -23.48 -20.66 18.67
C GLU A 295 -23.45 -19.37 19.49
N GLU A 296 -22.64 -18.38 19.10
CA GLU A 296 -22.56 -17.08 19.79
C GLU A 296 -23.87 -16.28 19.68
N ALA A 297 -24.52 -16.30 18.52
CA ALA A 297 -25.76 -15.56 18.30
C ALA A 297 -26.97 -16.16 19.03
N TYR A 298 -27.03 -17.48 19.20
CA TYR A 298 -28.22 -18.19 19.69
C TYR A 298 -28.02 -18.89 21.04
N GLY A 299 -26.79 -19.04 21.53
CA GLY A 299 -26.49 -19.64 22.83
C GLY A 299 -26.69 -21.16 22.91
N HIS A 300 -26.83 -21.84 21.78
CA HIS A 300 -26.97 -23.30 21.70
C HIS A 300 -25.66 -23.94 21.20
N PRO A 301 -25.12 -24.97 21.87
CA PRO A 301 -23.86 -25.59 21.46
C PRO A 301 -23.96 -26.22 20.06
N VAL A 302 -22.96 -25.97 19.20
CA VAL A 302 -22.83 -26.59 17.87
C VAL A 302 -21.58 -27.47 17.83
N ASP A 303 -21.77 -28.78 17.79
CA ASP A 303 -20.68 -29.75 17.71
C ASP A 303 -20.32 -30.06 16.25
N VAL A 304 -19.10 -29.73 15.83
CA VAL A 304 -18.63 -29.91 14.45
C VAL A 304 -17.56 -31.01 14.39
N VAL A 305 -17.85 -32.08 13.66
CA VAL A 305 -16.91 -33.15 13.36
C VAL A 305 -16.61 -33.12 11.86
N SER A 306 -15.34 -33.01 11.49
CA SER A 306 -14.88 -32.96 10.10
C SER A 306 -13.95 -34.12 9.79
N VAL A 307 -14.22 -34.83 8.70
CA VAL A 307 -13.38 -35.89 8.13
C VAL A 307 -12.94 -35.46 6.73
N GLY A 308 -11.63 -35.30 6.52
CA GLY A 308 -11.09 -34.72 5.30
C GLY A 308 -11.17 -33.19 5.29
N ASP A 309 -10.54 -32.59 4.28
CA ASP A 309 -10.57 -31.15 4.05
C ASP A 309 -10.29 -30.84 2.57
N THR A 310 -10.85 -29.74 2.06
CA THR A 310 -10.69 -29.32 0.66
C THR A 310 -10.51 -27.80 0.60
N PRO A 311 -9.71 -27.26 -0.32
CA PRO A 311 -9.58 -25.82 -0.49
C PRO A 311 -10.93 -25.18 -0.89
N MET A 312 -11.13 -23.93 -0.49
CA MET A 312 -12.34 -23.19 -0.83
C MET A 312 -12.44 -22.90 -2.33
N THR A 313 -13.57 -23.27 -2.93
CA THR A 313 -14.00 -22.91 -4.29
C THR A 313 -15.37 -22.20 -4.21
N PRO A 314 -15.87 -21.57 -5.29
CA PRO A 314 -17.23 -21.00 -5.30
C PRO A 314 -18.33 -22.01 -4.95
N ARG A 315 -18.17 -23.28 -5.36
CA ARG A 315 -19.08 -24.38 -4.98
C ARG A 315 -19.01 -24.68 -3.49
N GLN A 316 -17.81 -24.68 -2.91
CA GLN A 316 -17.64 -24.87 -1.48
C GLN A 316 -18.20 -23.70 -0.67
N ASP A 317 -18.12 -22.47 -1.18
CA ASP A 317 -18.78 -21.33 -0.54
C ASP A 317 -20.30 -21.50 -0.50
N ALA A 318 -20.92 -21.98 -1.60
CA ALA A 318 -22.35 -22.30 -1.62
C ALA A 318 -22.72 -23.38 -0.57
N LEU A 319 -21.89 -24.41 -0.41
CA LEU A 319 -22.06 -25.43 0.63
C LEU A 319 -21.96 -24.84 2.04
N VAL A 320 -21.00 -23.94 2.30
CA VAL A 320 -20.86 -23.27 3.60
C VAL A 320 -22.08 -22.39 3.89
N GLN A 321 -22.57 -21.62 2.92
CA GLN A 321 -23.74 -20.76 3.11
C GLN A 321 -25.01 -21.58 3.35
N ALA A 322 -25.18 -22.70 2.64
CA ALA A 322 -26.27 -23.64 2.90
C ALA A 322 -26.17 -24.27 4.30
N THR A 323 -24.96 -24.61 4.73
CA THR A 323 -24.67 -25.14 6.08
C THR A 323 -24.99 -24.11 7.15
N ARG A 324 -24.61 -22.84 6.97
CA ARG A 324 -24.97 -21.73 7.86
C ARG A 324 -26.48 -21.67 8.09
N GLU A 325 -27.24 -21.66 7.00
CA GLU A 325 -28.69 -21.57 7.08
C GLU A 325 -29.29 -22.79 7.80
N ALA A 326 -28.77 -23.99 7.54
CA ALA A 326 -29.21 -25.20 8.25
C ALA A 326 -28.94 -25.13 9.77
N ILE A 327 -27.73 -24.73 10.18
CA ILE A 327 -27.36 -24.58 11.60
C ILE A 327 -28.20 -23.49 12.26
N PHE A 328 -28.40 -22.36 11.59
CA PHE A 328 -29.23 -21.26 12.07
C PHE A 328 -30.66 -21.72 12.38
N ASN A 329 -31.27 -22.46 11.47
CA ASN A 329 -32.64 -22.94 11.65
C ASN A 329 -32.73 -24.01 12.75
N ALA A 330 -31.75 -24.90 12.83
CA ALA A 330 -31.63 -25.84 13.94
C ALA A 330 -31.52 -25.10 15.29
N ALA A 331 -30.62 -24.12 15.41
CA ALA A 331 -30.44 -23.35 16.63
C ALA A 331 -31.70 -22.54 17.01
N LYS A 332 -32.41 -21.97 16.03
CA LYS A 332 -33.62 -21.18 16.24
C LYS A 332 -34.82 -22.02 16.67
N HIS A 333 -34.96 -23.25 16.16
CA HIS A 333 -36.19 -24.04 16.29
C HIS A 333 -36.05 -25.28 17.18
N ALA A 334 -34.87 -25.86 17.33
CA ALA A 334 -34.66 -27.07 18.14
C ALA A 334 -34.34 -26.77 19.61
N GLY A 335 -33.67 -25.65 19.90
CA GLY A 335 -33.34 -25.23 21.26
C GLY A 335 -32.35 -26.13 22.01
N GLY A 336 -31.62 -27.00 21.30
CA GLY A 336 -30.71 -28.00 21.87
C GLY A 336 -29.38 -28.08 21.12
N ILE A 337 -28.59 -29.12 21.42
CA ILE A 337 -27.29 -29.34 20.75
C ILE A 337 -27.53 -29.62 19.27
N VAL A 338 -26.84 -28.88 18.40
CA VAL A 338 -26.81 -29.10 16.96
C VAL A 338 -25.53 -29.86 16.63
N SER A 339 -25.64 -30.98 15.91
CA SER A 339 -24.49 -31.77 15.45
C SER A 339 -24.27 -31.56 13.97
N VAL A 340 -23.05 -31.18 13.58
CA VAL A 340 -22.63 -30.96 12.20
C VAL A 340 -21.52 -31.95 11.86
N TYR A 341 -21.76 -32.80 10.88
CA TYR A 341 -20.75 -33.73 10.37
C TYR A 341 -20.38 -33.34 8.94
N LEU A 342 -19.11 -33.01 8.72
CA LEU A 342 -18.54 -32.72 7.40
C LEU A 342 -17.68 -33.90 6.96
N GLU A 343 -17.91 -34.37 5.75
CA GLU A 343 -17.04 -35.31 5.05
C GLU A 343 -16.60 -34.69 3.73
N ALA A 344 -15.34 -34.28 3.65
CA ALA A 344 -14.73 -33.76 2.42
C ALA A 344 -13.95 -34.89 1.73
N GLY A 345 -14.49 -35.40 0.64
CA GLY A 345 -13.87 -36.45 -0.18
C GLY A 345 -13.36 -35.91 -1.52
N GLU A 346 -12.60 -36.72 -2.26
CA GLU A 346 -12.01 -36.32 -3.55
C GLU A 346 -13.03 -36.06 -4.66
N ARG A 347 -14.23 -36.65 -4.57
CA ARG A 347 -15.28 -36.53 -5.60
C ARG A 347 -16.47 -35.70 -5.14
N VAL A 348 -16.70 -35.62 -3.84
CA VAL A 348 -17.88 -34.98 -3.26
C VAL A 348 -17.59 -34.56 -1.83
N SER A 349 -18.04 -33.37 -1.47
CA SER A 349 -18.10 -32.88 -0.10
C SER A 349 -19.54 -32.96 0.41
N GLN A 350 -19.72 -33.51 1.61
CA GLN A 350 -21.03 -33.74 2.23
C GLN A 350 -21.08 -33.13 3.62
N VAL A 351 -22.21 -32.49 3.94
CA VAL A 351 -22.47 -31.94 5.28
C VAL A 351 -23.81 -32.44 5.77
N PHE A 352 -23.81 -32.97 6.99
CA PHE A 352 -24.99 -33.41 7.70
C PHE A 352 -25.19 -32.50 8.91
N VAL A 353 -26.33 -31.83 8.98
CA VAL A 353 -26.72 -31.01 10.13
C VAL A 353 -27.91 -31.68 10.80
N ARG A 354 -27.75 -32.07 12.06
CA ARG A 354 -28.76 -32.78 12.84
C ARG A 354 -29.10 -32.03 14.12
N ASP A 355 -30.38 -31.89 14.39
CA ASP A 355 -30.91 -31.42 15.65
C ASP A 355 -31.78 -32.46 16.36
N ARG A 356 -32.09 -32.20 17.63
CA ARG A 356 -32.99 -33.03 18.46
C ARG A 356 -34.27 -32.27 18.83
N GLY A 357 -34.71 -31.37 17.96
CA GLY A 357 -35.89 -30.55 18.17
C GLY A 357 -37.21 -31.33 18.04
N PRO A 358 -38.36 -30.64 18.18
CA PRO A 358 -39.68 -31.27 18.06
C PRO A 358 -40.02 -31.76 16.63
N GLY A 359 -39.18 -31.40 15.65
CA GLY A 359 -39.42 -31.65 14.23
C GLY A 359 -40.60 -30.88 13.66
N PHE A 360 -40.86 -31.08 12.36
CA PHE A 360 -42.04 -30.55 11.69
C PHE A 360 -42.46 -31.47 10.53
N ASP A 361 -43.76 -31.45 10.20
CA ASP A 361 -44.26 -32.16 9.03
C ASP A 361 -44.08 -31.30 7.77
N LEU A 362 -43.20 -31.72 6.86
CA LEU A 362 -42.93 -31.04 5.60
C LEU A 362 -44.17 -30.92 4.71
N ALA A 363 -45.11 -31.87 4.77
CA ALA A 363 -46.32 -31.85 3.93
C ALA A 363 -47.35 -30.82 4.42
N ALA A 364 -47.30 -30.46 5.72
CA ALA A 364 -48.20 -29.52 6.34
C ALA A 364 -47.71 -28.06 6.28
N VAL A 365 -46.47 -27.80 5.84
CA VAL A 365 -45.92 -26.43 5.75
C VAL A 365 -46.47 -25.70 4.51
N PRO A 366 -47.17 -24.55 4.68
CA PRO A 366 -47.65 -23.73 3.57
C PRO A 366 -46.52 -23.25 2.66
N ALA A 367 -46.80 -23.15 1.36
CA ALA A 367 -45.77 -22.84 0.35
C ALA A 367 -45.04 -21.50 0.58
N ASP A 368 -45.73 -20.52 1.17
CA ASP A 368 -45.22 -19.20 1.55
C ASP A 368 -44.28 -19.21 2.77
N ARG A 369 -44.27 -20.30 3.56
CA ARG A 369 -43.40 -20.48 4.73
C ARG A 369 -42.25 -21.48 4.50
N LEU A 370 -42.08 -21.95 3.27
CA LEU A 370 -41.02 -22.89 2.85
C LEU A 370 -39.62 -22.23 2.73
N GLY A 371 -39.38 -21.10 3.39
CA GLY A 371 -38.20 -20.26 3.19
C GLY A 371 -36.86 -21.01 3.23
N ILE A 372 -36.72 -22.03 4.08
CA ILE A 372 -35.54 -22.91 4.14
C ILE A 372 -35.45 -23.83 2.93
N ARG A 373 -36.57 -24.49 2.58
CA ARG A 373 -36.61 -25.47 1.49
C ARG A 373 -36.24 -24.80 0.18
N GLU A 374 -36.83 -23.65 -0.13
CA GLU A 374 -36.50 -22.94 -1.36
C GLU A 374 -35.12 -22.28 -1.31
N SER A 375 -34.74 -21.63 -0.21
CA SER A 375 -33.45 -20.92 -0.16
C SER A 375 -32.22 -21.83 -0.11
N VAL A 376 -32.32 -23.00 0.53
CA VAL A 376 -31.22 -23.98 0.62
C VAL A 376 -31.20 -24.87 -0.62
N ILE A 377 -32.35 -25.44 -1.04
CA ILE A 377 -32.38 -26.35 -2.19
C ILE A 377 -32.12 -25.58 -3.50
N ASN A 378 -32.77 -24.44 -3.74
CA ASN A 378 -32.55 -23.69 -4.99
C ASN A 378 -31.13 -23.09 -5.05
N ARG A 379 -30.50 -22.78 -3.91
CA ARG A 379 -29.09 -22.36 -3.88
C ARG A 379 -28.18 -23.52 -4.23
N MET A 380 -28.31 -24.64 -3.52
CA MET A 380 -27.50 -25.83 -3.79
C MET A 380 -27.62 -26.27 -5.25
N GLN A 381 -28.84 -26.31 -5.80
CA GLN A 381 -29.06 -26.69 -7.20
C GLN A 381 -28.43 -25.73 -8.21
N ARG A 382 -28.41 -24.42 -7.94
CA ARG A 382 -27.77 -23.43 -8.83
C ARG A 382 -26.26 -23.64 -8.92
N ASP A 383 -25.64 -24.05 -7.83
CA ASP A 383 -24.20 -24.26 -7.74
C ASP A 383 -23.79 -25.73 -7.99
N GLY A 384 -24.72 -26.57 -8.49
CA GLY A 384 -24.47 -27.96 -8.89
C GLY A 384 -24.52 -28.99 -7.75
N GLY A 385 -24.92 -28.57 -6.55
CA GLY A 385 -25.12 -29.41 -5.38
C GLY A 385 -26.56 -29.88 -5.20
N THR A 386 -26.77 -30.73 -4.18
CA THR A 386 -28.10 -31.21 -3.78
C THR A 386 -28.31 -31.04 -2.29
N ALA A 387 -29.57 -30.86 -1.89
CA ALA A 387 -29.98 -30.75 -0.50
C ALA A 387 -31.21 -31.62 -0.23
N GLN A 388 -31.17 -32.39 0.84
CA GLN A 388 -32.26 -33.24 1.30
C GLN A 388 -32.57 -32.91 2.76
N ILE A 389 -33.85 -32.73 3.07
CA ILE A 389 -34.31 -32.42 4.42
C ILE A 389 -35.22 -33.55 4.87
N ARG A 390 -34.89 -34.15 6.02
CA ARG A 390 -35.71 -35.15 6.70
C ARG A 390 -36.06 -34.63 8.07
N SER A 391 -37.34 -34.45 8.36
CA SER A 391 -37.79 -34.04 9.69
C SER A 391 -38.75 -35.09 10.25
N SER A 392 -38.63 -35.33 11.56
CA SER A 392 -39.47 -36.26 12.32
C SER A 392 -39.66 -35.75 13.74
N HIS A 393 -40.54 -36.36 14.53
CA HIS A 393 -40.71 -36.00 15.94
C HIS A 393 -39.45 -36.16 16.83
N ALA A 394 -38.39 -36.78 16.30
CA ALA A 394 -37.10 -36.95 16.97
C ALA A 394 -36.04 -35.90 16.55
N GLY A 395 -36.40 -34.93 15.70
CA GLY A 395 -35.52 -33.87 15.22
C GLY A 395 -35.50 -33.72 13.70
N THR A 396 -34.74 -32.74 13.22
CA THR A 396 -34.50 -32.52 11.78
C THR A 396 -33.06 -32.87 11.40
N GLU A 397 -32.91 -33.46 10.22
CA GLU A 397 -31.65 -33.78 9.57
C GLU A 397 -31.63 -33.14 8.18
N VAL A 398 -30.60 -32.34 7.93
CA VAL A 398 -30.34 -31.71 6.63
C VAL A 398 -29.06 -32.29 6.07
N HIS A 399 -29.17 -32.93 4.91
CA HIS A 399 -28.04 -33.49 4.17
C HIS A 399 -27.77 -32.62 2.94
N LEU A 400 -26.58 -32.05 2.89
CA LEU A 400 -26.08 -31.21 1.81
C LEU A 400 -24.95 -31.96 1.10
N THR A 401 -24.98 -32.00 -0.22
CA THR A 401 -23.96 -32.69 -1.04
C THR A 401 -23.49 -31.76 -2.14
N MET A 402 -22.18 -31.55 -2.25
CA MET A 402 -21.55 -30.74 -3.28
C MET A 402 -20.53 -31.57 -4.06
N PRO A 403 -20.71 -31.80 -5.37
CA PRO A 403 -19.70 -32.45 -6.19
C PRO A 403 -18.43 -31.61 -6.26
N GLU A 404 -17.27 -32.25 -6.06
CA GLU A 404 -16.00 -31.61 -6.37
C GLU A 404 -15.92 -31.38 -7.88
N GLU A 405 -15.28 -30.28 -8.28
CA GLU A 405 -15.00 -30.04 -9.69
C GLU A 405 -13.98 -31.10 -10.14
N GLU A 406 -14.34 -31.96 -11.10
CA GLU A 406 -13.32 -32.72 -11.81
C GLU A 406 -12.29 -31.70 -12.29
N ALA A 407 -11.00 -31.92 -11.97
CA ALA A 407 -9.90 -31.12 -12.48
C ALA A 407 -9.88 -31.25 -14.02
N GLY A 408 -10.75 -30.49 -14.67
CA GLY A 408 -11.05 -30.54 -16.08
C GLY A 408 -10.03 -29.70 -16.82
N THR A 409 -9.11 -30.41 -17.50
CA THR A 409 -8.72 -30.12 -18.88
C THR A 409 -8.69 -28.64 -19.25
N VAL A 410 -7.49 -28.06 -19.16
CA VAL A 410 -7.09 -26.90 -19.94
C VAL A 410 -7.47 -27.18 -21.40
N HIS A 411 -8.48 -26.47 -21.91
CA HIS A 411 -8.73 -26.42 -23.34
C HIS A 411 -7.59 -25.62 -23.97
N ASP A 412 -6.72 -26.33 -24.69
CA ASP A 412 -5.78 -25.77 -25.69
C ASP A 412 -6.52 -25.05 -26.82
#